data_AF-A0A7S4JZ88-F1
#
_entry.id   AF-A0A7S4JZ88-F1
#
_cell.length_a   1.000
_cell.length_b   1.000
_cell.length_c   1.000
_cell.angle_alpha   90.00
_cell.angle_beta   90.00
_cell.angle_gamma   90.00
#
_symmetry.space_group_name_H-M   'P 1'
#
loop_
_entity.id
_entity.type
_entity.pdbx_description
1 polymer ?
#
loop_
_entity_poly.entity_id
_entity_poly.type
_entity_poly.pdbx_seq_one_letter_code
_entity_poly.pdbx_strand_id
1 'polypeptide(L)'
;MTPALFLQELAHLASLLCAVAMCTLRNDMEGIENPLDIYRVGEPWPNPDPDHASEEVRAYAGHKWSLIKNLKYWCGFSRTPTARAREYASRPMPVIGGVSEAEIAFLQKARGPSAKVTLCWHWLSEFIIREHLAGSLGKVGPPIISRIIQFLSDGMIYYNHARKIMFIPFPFPHAQLSAFFCLLTIFVIPLLMGQYINIPWLGAVLTFLTVTCLHGLHEVARELENPFRNVPNDVPLLTLLAMFNESLITMYSGYHPDHFWDGPVYEERGQAEWEQAKAAKTRLNSNPVELYFEDEGISNNTVGNVSKPQSVDAGKAVVDSAVAELQEMIKKQSEEIERLRQLVEPQNGPDTVPLADNKPSVEGS
;
A
#
# COMPACT_ATOMS: atom_id res chain seq x y z
N MET A 1 10.11 -18.90 16.19
CA MET A 1 11.03 -18.11 17.04
C MET A 1 10.23 -16.95 17.61
N THR A 2 10.22 -16.74 18.93
CA THR A 2 9.59 -15.53 19.48
C THR A 2 10.39 -14.31 19.05
N PRO A 3 9.77 -13.26 18.47
CA PRO A 3 10.51 -12.06 18.04
C PRO A 3 11.17 -11.39 19.24
N ALA A 4 12.24 -10.62 19.00
CA ALA A 4 12.94 -9.89 20.05
C ALA A 4 11.97 -8.94 20.80
N LEU A 5 12.15 -8.80 22.11
CA LEU A 5 11.29 -7.94 22.97
C LEU A 5 11.20 -6.50 22.44
N PHE A 6 12.32 -5.96 21.97
CA PHE A 6 12.37 -4.67 21.30
C PHE A 6 11.37 -4.56 20.13
N LEU A 7 11.32 -5.60 19.29
CA LEU A 7 10.49 -5.62 18.09
C LEU A 7 9.01 -5.84 18.41
N GLN A 8 8.71 -6.56 19.51
CA GLN A 8 7.36 -6.72 20.05
C GLN A 8 6.80 -5.37 20.50
N GLU A 9 7.55 -4.65 21.32
CA GLU A 9 7.16 -3.34 21.83
C GLU A 9 7.06 -2.31 20.70
N LEU A 10 7.99 -2.33 19.74
CA LEU A 10 7.95 -1.44 18.58
C LEU A 10 6.66 -1.62 17.76
N ALA A 11 6.24 -2.86 17.49
CA ALA A 11 5.03 -3.10 16.73
C ALA A 11 3.76 -2.80 17.55
N HIS A 12 3.76 -3.09 18.85
CA HIS A 12 2.68 -2.71 19.75
C HIS A 12 2.48 -1.18 19.72
N LEU A 13 3.53 -0.39 19.97
CA LEU A 13 3.46 1.07 19.98
C LEU A 13 3.11 1.67 18.60
N ALA A 14 3.61 1.08 17.51
CA ALA A 14 3.25 1.48 16.16
C ALA A 14 1.77 1.20 15.84
N SER A 15 1.28 0.02 16.23
CA SER A 15 -0.13 -0.38 16.13
C SER A 15 -1.02 0.53 16.97
N LEU A 16 -0.63 0.80 18.22
CA LEU A 16 -1.34 1.68 19.15
C LEU A 16 -1.43 3.12 18.62
N LEU A 17 -0.34 3.68 18.09
CA LEU A 17 -0.34 5.01 17.47
C LEU A 17 -1.34 5.07 16.31
N CYS A 18 -1.31 4.09 15.42
CA CYS A 18 -2.20 4.02 14.26
C CYS A 18 -3.67 3.84 14.69
N ALA A 19 -3.93 2.95 15.64
CA ALA A 19 -5.26 2.69 16.19
C ALA A 19 -5.87 3.93 16.86
N VAL A 20 -5.09 4.62 17.69
CA VAL A 20 -5.52 5.87 18.33
C VAL A 20 -5.78 6.96 17.29
N ALA A 21 -4.92 7.09 16.27
CA ALA A 21 -5.12 8.03 15.17
C ALA A 21 -6.40 7.76 14.38
N MET A 22 -6.64 6.53 13.96
CA MET A 22 -7.87 6.15 13.25
C MET A 22 -9.11 6.29 14.13
N CYS A 23 -9.02 5.92 15.41
CA CYS A 23 -10.10 6.13 16.36
C CYS A 23 -10.46 7.61 16.48
N THR A 24 -9.48 8.51 16.50
CA THR A 24 -9.72 9.95 16.55
C THR A 24 -10.32 10.55 15.28
N LEU A 25 -10.10 9.92 14.11
CA LEU A 25 -10.79 10.30 12.87
C LEU A 25 -12.26 9.87 12.87
N ARG A 26 -12.58 8.77 13.57
CA ARG A 26 -13.95 8.24 13.70
C ARG A 26 -14.76 8.89 14.83
N ASN A 27 -14.09 9.38 15.88
CA ASN A 27 -14.76 9.79 17.11
C ASN A 27 -15.37 11.20 16.99
N ASP A 28 -16.69 11.28 17.08
CA ASP A 28 -17.47 12.51 16.93
C ASP A 28 -17.73 13.25 18.25
N MET A 29 -17.53 12.60 19.40
CA MET A 29 -17.89 13.18 20.70
C MET A 29 -16.65 13.32 21.58
N GLU A 30 -16.45 14.52 22.10
CA GLU A 30 -15.39 14.81 23.05
C GLU A 30 -15.66 14.09 24.39
N GLY A 31 -14.61 13.52 24.98
CA GLY A 31 -14.69 12.85 26.28
C GLY A 31 -15.10 11.38 26.24
N ILE A 32 -15.45 10.82 25.08
CA ILE A 32 -15.62 9.37 24.94
C ILE A 32 -14.25 8.69 24.89
N GLU A 33 -14.16 7.56 25.57
CA GLU A 33 -12.99 6.68 25.54
C GLU A 33 -12.75 6.14 24.13
N ASN A 34 -11.48 5.91 23.79
CA ASN A 34 -11.19 5.33 22.49
C ASN A 34 -11.53 3.83 22.57
N PRO A 35 -12.48 3.31 21.76
CA PRO A 35 -12.74 1.87 21.73
C PRO A 35 -11.54 1.17 21.07
N LEU A 36 -10.68 0.60 21.90
CA LEU A 36 -9.51 -0.19 21.53
C LEU A 36 -9.72 -1.64 21.99
N ASP A 37 -9.21 -2.60 21.23
CA ASP A 37 -9.30 -4.03 21.54
C ASP A 37 -8.01 -4.74 21.13
N ILE A 38 -7.88 -6.02 21.44
CA ILE A 38 -6.71 -6.83 21.09
C ILE A 38 -6.79 -7.32 19.63
N TYR A 39 -5.69 -7.18 18.89
CA TYR A 39 -5.52 -7.80 17.59
C TYR A 39 -5.18 -9.29 17.76
N ARG A 40 -5.95 -10.16 17.10
CA ARG A 40 -5.71 -11.60 17.09
C ARG A 40 -5.25 -12.04 15.70
N VAL A 41 -4.13 -12.75 15.67
CA VAL A 41 -3.51 -13.21 14.42
C VAL A 41 -4.40 -14.26 13.77
N GLY A 42 -4.65 -14.12 12.46
CA GLY A 42 -5.44 -15.07 11.68
C GLY A 42 -6.96 -14.93 11.83
N GLU A 43 -7.45 -13.90 12.53
CA GLU A 43 -8.88 -13.56 12.45
C GLU A 43 -9.25 -13.07 11.03
N PRO A 44 -10.48 -13.35 10.57
CA PRO A 44 -10.92 -12.87 9.27
C PRO A 44 -10.94 -11.34 9.24
N TRP A 45 -10.63 -10.77 8.08
CA TRP A 45 -10.67 -9.33 7.90
C TRP A 45 -12.02 -8.75 8.33
N PRO A 46 -12.02 -7.67 9.11
CA PRO A 46 -13.27 -7.07 9.55
C PRO A 46 -14.00 -6.51 8.32
N ASN A 47 -15.28 -6.87 8.20
CA ASN A 47 -16.10 -6.42 7.08
C ASN A 47 -16.25 -4.88 7.12
N PRO A 48 -15.93 -4.15 6.04
CA PRO A 48 -16.18 -2.71 5.96
C PRO A 48 -17.59 -2.33 6.40
N ASP A 49 -18.60 -3.05 5.89
CA ASP A 49 -20.00 -2.75 6.14
C ASP A 49 -20.46 -3.31 7.51
N PRO A 50 -20.89 -2.46 8.46
CA PRO A 50 -21.40 -2.88 9.75
C PRO A 50 -22.72 -3.66 9.66
N ASP A 51 -23.50 -3.54 8.57
CA ASP A 51 -24.74 -4.30 8.40
C ASP A 51 -24.46 -5.81 8.18
N HIS A 52 -23.26 -6.12 7.66
CA HIS A 52 -22.76 -7.47 7.42
C HIS A 52 -21.79 -7.96 8.50
N ALA A 53 -21.72 -7.26 9.65
CA ALA A 53 -20.94 -7.70 10.81
C ALA A 53 -21.59 -8.91 11.51
N SER A 54 -20.85 -9.52 12.45
CA SER A 54 -21.36 -10.62 13.26
C SER A 54 -22.63 -10.24 14.03
N GLU A 55 -23.47 -11.23 14.32
CA GLU A 55 -24.75 -11.00 14.99
C GLU A 55 -24.59 -10.34 16.38
N GLU A 56 -23.49 -10.64 17.07
CA GLU A 56 -23.10 -10.03 18.36
C GLU A 56 -22.83 -8.53 18.23
N VAL A 57 -22.04 -8.12 17.25
CA VAL A 57 -21.72 -6.72 16.96
C VAL A 57 -23.00 -5.96 16.61
N ARG A 58 -23.86 -6.57 15.78
CA ARG A 58 -25.14 -5.99 15.36
C ARG A 58 -26.12 -5.82 16.54
N ALA A 59 -26.17 -6.81 17.46
CA ALA A 59 -26.97 -6.74 18.66
C ALA A 59 -26.50 -5.62 19.60
N TYR A 60 -25.18 -5.47 19.78
CA TYR A 60 -24.60 -4.41 20.61
C TYR A 60 -24.84 -3.01 20.03
N ALA A 61 -24.70 -2.85 18.70
CA ALA A 61 -25.01 -1.61 17.98
C ALA A 61 -26.49 -1.21 18.08
N GLY A 62 -27.38 -2.12 18.51
CA GLY A 62 -28.81 -1.84 18.68
C GLY A 62 -29.61 -1.92 17.38
N HIS A 63 -29.15 -2.71 16.41
CA HIS A 63 -29.78 -2.83 15.11
C HIS A 63 -31.05 -3.70 15.20
N LYS A 64 -32.25 -3.08 15.22
CA LYS A 64 -33.53 -3.77 15.01
C LYS A 64 -34.42 -3.07 13.98
N TRP A 65 -34.89 -3.89 13.02
CA TRP A 65 -35.83 -3.69 11.90
C TRP A 65 -35.56 -2.61 10.83
N SER A 66 -35.51 -3.09 9.59
CA SER A 66 -34.95 -2.47 8.38
C SER A 66 -35.79 -1.36 7.74
N LEU A 67 -37.12 -1.40 7.87
CA LEU A 67 -37.99 -0.53 7.07
C LEU A 67 -37.96 0.93 7.54
N ILE A 68 -37.95 1.16 8.85
CA ILE A 68 -37.83 2.51 9.44
C ILE A 68 -36.41 3.07 9.21
N LYS A 69 -35.38 2.22 9.26
CA LYS A 69 -34.00 2.61 8.95
C LYS A 69 -33.87 3.05 7.49
N ASN A 70 -34.37 2.23 6.56
CA ASN A 70 -34.35 2.52 5.14
C ASN A 70 -35.15 3.79 4.84
N LEU A 71 -36.31 3.98 5.46
CA LEU A 71 -37.10 5.20 5.32
C LEU A 71 -36.37 6.42 5.88
N LYS A 72 -35.74 6.33 7.05
CA LYS A 72 -34.92 7.43 7.62
C LYS A 72 -33.73 7.77 6.72
N TYR A 73 -33.07 6.75 6.19
CA TYR A 73 -31.96 6.92 5.25
C TYR A 73 -32.44 7.59 3.95
N TRP A 74 -33.57 7.12 3.38
CA TRP A 74 -34.20 7.74 2.21
C TRP A 74 -34.66 9.18 2.43
N CYS A 75 -35.12 9.50 3.64
CA CYS A 75 -35.48 10.86 4.02
C CYS A 75 -34.26 11.72 4.40
N GLY A 76 -33.03 11.22 4.23
CA GLY A 76 -31.80 11.96 4.49
C GLY A 76 -31.55 12.27 5.96
N PHE A 77 -32.25 11.59 6.89
CA PHE A 77 -31.99 11.73 8.33
C PHE A 77 -30.75 10.93 8.71
N SER A 78 -29.64 11.64 8.95
CA SER A 78 -28.41 11.03 9.44
C SER A 78 -28.58 10.44 10.84
N ARG A 79 -27.73 9.46 11.19
CA ARG A 79 -27.70 8.87 12.53
C ARG A 79 -27.32 9.94 13.56
N THR A 80 -27.95 9.93 14.73
CA THR A 80 -27.57 10.80 15.84
C THR A 80 -26.13 10.53 16.28
N PRO A 81 -25.36 11.52 16.77
CA PRO A 81 -23.97 11.33 17.19
C PRO A 81 -23.78 10.21 18.23
N THR A 82 -24.72 10.07 19.16
CA THR A 82 -24.73 9.01 20.19
C THR A 82 -24.89 7.61 19.60
N ALA A 83 -25.74 7.47 18.57
CA ALA A 83 -25.95 6.19 17.88
C ALA A 83 -24.69 5.79 17.09
N ARG A 84 -24.04 6.77 16.43
CA ARG A 84 -22.74 6.53 15.78
C ARG A 84 -21.67 6.11 16.78
N ALA A 85 -21.55 6.81 17.91
CA ALA A 85 -20.59 6.46 18.95
C ALA A 85 -20.80 5.04 19.50
N ARG A 86 -22.06 4.59 19.65
CA ARG A 86 -22.38 3.22 20.08
C ARG A 86 -22.00 2.17 19.02
N GLU A 87 -22.27 2.44 17.76
CA GLU A 87 -21.87 1.58 16.65
C GLU A 87 -20.35 1.50 16.53
N TYR A 88 -19.67 2.63 16.69
CA TYR A 88 -18.22 2.68 16.78
C TYR A 88 -17.71 1.86 17.97
N ALA A 89 -18.28 2.00 19.16
CA ALA A 89 -17.91 1.19 20.32
C ALA A 89 -18.15 -0.32 20.09
N SER A 90 -19.11 -0.71 19.25
CA SER A 90 -19.34 -2.11 18.86
C SER A 90 -18.21 -2.72 18.03
N ARG A 91 -17.39 -1.85 17.40
CA ARG A 91 -16.29 -2.21 16.51
C ARG A 91 -15.01 -1.51 16.98
N PRO A 92 -14.39 -1.98 18.07
CA PRO A 92 -13.18 -1.38 18.60
C PRO A 92 -11.99 -1.57 17.65
N MET A 93 -11.01 -0.68 17.73
CA MET A 93 -9.80 -0.72 16.91
C MET A 93 -8.81 -1.75 17.49
N PRO A 94 -8.41 -2.77 16.73
CA PRO A 94 -7.53 -3.81 17.24
C PRO A 94 -6.08 -3.31 17.32
N VAL A 95 -5.42 -3.60 18.43
CA VAL A 95 -4.03 -3.26 18.74
C VAL A 95 -3.24 -4.53 19.02
N ILE A 96 -2.06 -4.65 18.41
CA ILE A 96 -1.15 -5.79 18.66
C ILE A 96 -0.78 -5.81 20.14
N GLY A 97 -0.95 -6.95 20.81
CA GLY A 97 -0.62 -7.09 22.25
C GLY A 97 -1.69 -6.55 23.22
N GLY A 98 -2.78 -5.97 22.71
CA GLY A 98 -3.81 -5.34 23.53
C GLY A 98 -3.37 -3.96 24.02
N VAL A 99 -4.12 -3.36 24.95
CA VAL A 99 -3.80 -2.05 25.54
C VAL A 99 -3.82 -2.19 27.05
N SER A 100 -2.77 -1.70 27.70
CA SER A 100 -2.62 -1.74 29.15
C SER A 100 -3.52 -0.72 29.84
N GLU A 101 -3.96 -1.02 31.07
CA GLU A 101 -4.74 -0.08 31.90
C GLU A 101 -4.01 1.25 32.12
N ALA A 102 -2.67 1.21 32.23
CA ALA A 102 -1.86 2.41 32.38
C ALA A 102 -1.92 3.29 31.13
N GLU A 103 -1.85 2.69 29.94
CA GLU A 103 -1.93 3.39 28.66
C GLU A 103 -3.31 4.02 28.50
N ILE A 104 -4.37 3.27 28.81
CA ILE A 104 -5.75 3.78 28.82
C ILE A 104 -5.88 4.97 29.76
N ALA A 105 -5.34 4.87 30.98
CA ALA A 105 -5.40 5.95 31.97
C ALA A 105 -4.68 7.22 31.48
N PHE A 106 -3.55 7.09 30.80
CA PHE A 106 -2.86 8.25 30.20
C PHE A 106 -3.61 8.82 28.99
N LEU A 107 -4.19 7.96 28.14
CA LEU A 107 -5.01 8.38 27.00
C LEU A 107 -6.29 9.10 27.44
N GLN A 108 -6.90 8.69 28.56
CA GLN A 108 -8.07 9.36 29.15
C GLN A 108 -7.70 10.72 29.74
N LYS A 109 -6.50 10.87 30.32
CA LYS A 109 -5.99 12.16 30.83
C LYS A 109 -5.72 13.16 29.70
N ALA A 110 -5.30 12.68 28.53
CA ALA A 110 -5.03 13.53 27.38
C ALA A 110 -6.33 14.13 26.81
N ARG A 111 -6.44 15.47 26.87
CA ARG A 111 -7.62 16.19 26.37
C ARG A 111 -7.50 16.48 24.88
N GLY A 112 -8.48 16.02 24.13
CA GLY A 112 -8.63 16.29 22.70
C GLY A 112 -7.94 15.25 21.80
N PRO A 113 -8.41 15.11 20.54
CA PRO A 113 -7.90 14.10 19.61
C PRO A 113 -6.41 14.23 19.29
N SER A 114 -5.93 15.47 19.11
CA SER A 114 -4.53 15.73 18.76
C SER A 114 -3.57 15.31 19.87
N ALA A 115 -3.91 15.62 21.13
CA ALA A 115 -3.07 15.32 22.27
C ALA A 115 -2.90 13.80 22.48
N LYS A 116 -3.99 13.03 22.31
CA LYS A 116 -3.97 11.57 22.40
C LYS A 116 -3.01 10.95 21.37
N VAL A 117 -3.06 11.38 20.11
CA VAL A 117 -2.17 10.84 19.07
C VAL A 117 -0.72 11.30 19.28
N THR A 118 -0.51 12.56 19.64
CA THR A 118 0.84 13.07 19.95
C THR A 118 1.47 12.33 21.13
N LEU A 119 0.68 11.93 22.12
CA LEU A 119 1.14 11.12 23.25
C LEU A 119 1.68 9.76 22.80
N CYS A 120 0.92 9.01 21.99
CA CYS A 120 1.39 7.73 21.43
C CYS A 120 2.62 7.92 20.53
N TRP A 121 2.65 8.99 19.73
CA TRP A 121 3.81 9.30 18.89
C TRP A 121 5.05 9.59 19.74
N HIS A 122 4.87 10.28 20.87
CA HIS A 122 5.95 10.53 21.82
C HIS A 122 6.45 9.24 22.47
N TRP A 123 5.57 8.34 22.92
CA TRP A 123 5.97 7.04 23.46
C TRP A 123 6.78 6.22 22.45
N LEU A 124 6.32 6.15 21.20
CA LEU A 124 7.03 5.43 20.14
C LEU A 124 8.40 6.05 19.83
N SER A 125 8.46 7.38 19.69
CA SER A 125 9.72 8.07 19.36
C SER A 125 10.73 8.03 20.52
N GLU A 126 10.28 8.23 21.76
CA GLU A 126 11.13 8.08 22.95
C GLU A 126 11.67 6.66 23.07
N PHE A 127 10.82 5.65 22.85
CA PHE A 127 11.23 4.25 22.88
C PHE A 127 12.34 3.96 21.86
N ILE A 128 12.16 4.37 20.60
CA ILE A 128 13.17 4.17 19.55
C ILE A 128 14.50 4.84 19.93
N ILE A 129 14.46 6.07 20.44
CA ILE A 129 15.66 6.81 20.83
C ILE A 129 16.35 6.12 22.02
N ARG A 130 15.60 5.71 23.05
CA ARG A 130 16.13 5.04 24.22
C ARG A 130 16.81 3.72 23.87
N GLU A 131 16.18 2.91 23.02
CA GLU A 131 16.72 1.62 22.58
C GLU A 131 17.94 1.78 21.67
N HIS A 132 17.99 2.84 20.86
CA HIS A 132 19.19 3.16 20.09
C HIS A 132 20.37 3.51 21.01
N LEU A 133 20.15 4.36 22.02
CA LEU A 133 21.18 4.72 23.00
C LEU A 133 21.63 3.54 23.86
N ALA A 134 20.73 2.58 24.14
CA ALA A 134 21.05 1.33 24.84
C ALA A 134 21.83 0.34 23.95
N GLY A 135 21.87 0.55 22.63
CA GLY A 135 22.56 -0.32 21.68
C GLY A 135 21.74 -1.52 21.19
N SER A 136 20.43 -1.58 21.48
CA SER A 136 19.54 -2.68 21.08
C SER A 136 19.40 -2.83 19.56
N LEU A 137 19.59 -1.73 18.81
CA LEU A 137 19.56 -1.73 17.35
C LEU A 137 20.91 -2.16 16.72
N GLY A 138 21.94 -2.45 17.52
CA GLY A 138 23.28 -2.79 17.04
C GLY A 138 24.06 -1.58 16.50
N LYS A 139 25.05 -1.84 15.63
CA LYS A 139 25.95 -0.82 15.05
C LYS A 139 25.31 -0.04 13.89
N VAL A 140 24.08 0.43 14.09
CA VAL A 140 23.34 1.22 13.10
C VAL A 140 23.81 2.68 13.17
N GLY A 141 24.15 3.24 12.02
CA GLY A 141 24.58 4.64 11.94
C GLY A 141 23.45 5.62 12.29
N PRO A 142 23.74 6.75 12.97
CA PRO A 142 22.73 7.77 13.32
C PRO A 142 21.82 8.25 12.18
N PRO A 143 22.26 8.35 10.91
CA PRO A 143 21.39 8.75 9.80
C PRO A 143 20.19 7.82 9.57
N ILE A 144 20.31 6.53 9.91
CA ILE A 144 19.21 5.57 9.75
C ILE A 144 18.12 5.84 10.80
N ILE A 145 18.51 6.13 12.04
CA ILE A 145 17.57 6.48 13.12
C ILE A 145 16.86 7.79 12.81
N SER A 146 17.60 8.79 12.35
CA SER A 146 17.03 10.06 11.90
C SER A 146 15.95 9.85 10.82
N ARG A 147 16.20 8.95 9.86
CA ARG A 147 15.23 8.59 8.82
C ARG A 147 13.98 7.89 9.37
N ILE A 148 14.11 7.03 10.38
CA ILE A 148 12.95 6.40 11.03
C ILE A 148 12.06 7.47 11.68
N ILE A 149 12.66 8.40 12.44
CA ILE A 149 11.92 9.50 13.07
C ILE A 149 11.27 10.41 12.01
N GLN A 150 11.97 10.65 10.90
CA GLN A 150 11.40 11.41 9.77
C GLN A 150 10.15 10.71 9.20
N PHE A 151 10.19 9.40 8.93
CA PHE A 151 9.02 8.69 8.43
C PHE A 151 7.85 8.67 9.44
N LEU A 152 8.14 8.60 10.74
CA LEU A 152 7.11 8.75 11.78
C LEU A 152 6.51 10.16 11.79
N SER A 153 7.34 11.19 11.58
CA SER A 153 6.88 12.58 11.44
C SER A 153 6.02 12.77 10.18
N ASP A 154 6.41 12.17 9.05
CA ASP A 154 5.63 12.21 7.81
C ASP A 154 4.27 11.54 8.01
N GLY A 155 4.20 10.42 8.74
CA GLY A 155 2.94 9.80 9.15
C GLY A 155 2.01 10.77 9.91
N MET A 156 2.57 11.58 10.82
CA MET A 156 1.81 12.61 11.54
C MET A 156 1.32 13.74 10.62
N ILE A 157 2.06 14.08 9.57
CA ILE A 157 1.62 15.05 8.55
C ILE A 157 0.38 14.52 7.83
N TYR A 158 0.41 13.26 7.36
CA TYR A 158 -0.74 12.64 6.67
C TYR A 158 -1.96 12.46 7.59
N TYR A 159 -1.76 12.10 8.85
CA TYR A 159 -2.84 12.12 9.84
C TYR A 159 -3.48 13.51 9.97
N ASN A 160 -2.65 14.57 10.03
CA ASN A 160 -3.18 15.94 10.08
C ASN A 160 -3.87 16.36 8.77
N HIS A 161 -3.46 15.83 7.61
CA HIS A 161 -4.20 16.01 6.36
C HIS A 161 -5.58 15.35 6.42
N ALA A 162 -5.69 14.12 6.91
CA ALA A 162 -6.98 13.46 7.12
C ALA A 162 -7.87 14.24 8.11
N ARG A 163 -7.27 14.77 9.17
CA ARG A 163 -7.98 15.65 10.12
C ARG A 163 -8.51 16.93 9.48
N LYS A 164 -7.76 17.56 8.57
CA LYS A 164 -8.25 18.77 7.88
C LYS A 164 -9.57 18.48 7.15
N ILE A 165 -9.66 17.32 6.49
CA ILE A 165 -10.89 16.89 5.80
C ILE A 165 -12.04 16.70 6.81
N MET A 166 -11.77 16.17 8.00
CA MET A 166 -12.80 15.94 9.02
C MET A 166 -13.25 17.23 9.75
N PHE A 167 -12.34 18.17 9.99
CA PHE A 167 -12.62 19.38 10.79
C PHE A 167 -13.01 20.61 9.97
N ILE A 168 -12.65 20.67 8.69
CA ILE A 168 -12.94 21.82 7.83
C ILE A 168 -14.19 21.48 7.01
N PRO A 169 -15.39 21.93 7.43
CA PRO A 169 -16.62 21.66 6.69
C PRO A 169 -16.62 22.41 5.36
N PHE A 170 -17.46 21.97 4.43
CA PHE A 170 -17.70 22.69 3.19
C PHE A 170 -18.23 24.11 3.48
N PRO A 171 -17.88 25.13 2.68
CA PRO A 171 -18.28 26.50 2.95
C PRO A 171 -19.79 26.63 3.11
N PHE A 172 -20.20 27.11 4.29
CA PHE A 172 -21.62 27.20 4.67
C PHE A 172 -22.51 27.90 3.63
N PRO A 173 -22.13 29.06 3.02
CA PRO A 173 -22.96 29.70 2.01
C PRO A 173 -23.21 28.83 0.77
N HIS A 174 -22.20 28.06 0.34
CA HIS A 174 -22.35 27.14 -0.79
C HIS A 174 -23.26 25.97 -0.44
N ALA A 175 -23.12 25.38 0.75
CA ALA A 175 -24.02 24.33 1.23
C ALA A 175 -25.48 24.78 1.25
N GLN A 176 -25.74 25.99 1.78
CA GLN A 176 -27.09 26.56 1.83
C GLN A 176 -27.66 26.83 0.44
N LEU A 177 -26.84 27.38 -0.46
CA LEU A 177 -27.26 27.66 -1.83
C LEU A 177 -27.63 26.37 -2.58
N SER A 178 -26.81 25.33 -2.49
CA SER A 178 -27.08 24.03 -3.10
C SER A 178 -28.35 23.37 -2.55
N ALA A 179 -28.53 23.40 -1.22
CA ALA A 179 -29.75 22.88 -0.59
C ALA A 179 -31.00 23.66 -1.04
N PHE A 180 -30.92 25.00 -1.09
CA PHE A 180 -32.00 25.84 -1.57
C PHE A 180 -32.36 25.55 -3.04
N PHE A 181 -31.37 25.41 -3.92
CA PHE A 181 -31.61 25.02 -5.32
C PHE A 181 -32.29 23.65 -5.42
N CYS A 182 -31.87 22.67 -4.62
CA CYS A 182 -32.52 21.36 -4.58
C CYS A 182 -33.97 21.43 -4.08
N LEU A 183 -34.28 22.32 -3.14
CA LEU A 183 -35.67 22.53 -2.68
C LEU A 183 -36.53 23.21 -3.76
N LEU A 184 -35.98 24.19 -4.49
CA LEU A 184 -36.71 24.86 -5.57
C LEU A 184 -37.05 23.91 -6.72
N THR A 185 -36.16 22.99 -7.08
CA THR A 185 -36.39 22.06 -8.20
C THR A 185 -37.59 21.15 -7.95
N ILE A 186 -37.92 20.84 -6.69
CA ILE A 186 -39.13 20.08 -6.31
C ILE A 186 -40.40 20.78 -6.81
N PHE A 187 -40.44 22.12 -6.84
CA PHE A 187 -41.62 22.88 -7.28
C PHE A 187 -41.52 23.33 -8.74
N VAL A 188 -40.34 23.81 -9.15
CA VAL A 188 -40.14 24.39 -10.49
C VAL A 188 -40.20 23.32 -11.58
N ILE A 189 -39.62 22.14 -11.37
CA ILE A 189 -39.58 21.08 -12.40
C ILE A 189 -40.98 20.52 -12.72
N PRO A 190 -41.86 20.19 -11.74
CA PRO A 190 -43.22 19.79 -12.07
C PRO A 190 -44.02 20.86 -12.81
N LEU A 191 -43.90 22.13 -12.41
CA LEU A 191 -44.58 23.25 -13.07
C LEU A 191 -44.12 23.40 -14.53
N LEU A 192 -42.81 23.27 -14.77
CA LEU A 192 -42.24 23.29 -16.11
C LEU A 192 -42.77 22.12 -16.96
N MET A 193 -42.73 20.89 -16.43
CA MET A 193 -43.21 19.72 -17.16
C MET A 193 -44.71 19.80 -17.49
N GLY A 194 -45.52 20.38 -16.60
CA GLY A 194 -46.95 20.62 -16.86
C GLY A 194 -47.23 21.59 -18.01
N GLN A 195 -46.30 22.50 -18.32
CA GLN A 195 -46.43 23.45 -19.42
C GLN A 195 -45.92 22.90 -20.76
N TYR A 196 -44.85 22.11 -20.75
CA TYR A 196 -44.19 21.64 -21.98
C TYR A 196 -44.66 20.27 -22.46
N ILE A 197 -45.30 19.46 -21.60
CA ILE A 197 -45.68 18.08 -21.92
C ILE A 197 -47.20 17.95 -21.90
N ASN A 198 -47.78 17.65 -23.07
CA ASN A 198 -49.24 17.46 -23.22
C ASN A 198 -49.75 16.14 -22.62
N ILE A 199 -48.86 15.17 -22.37
CA ILE A 199 -49.18 13.83 -21.87
C ILE A 199 -48.89 13.77 -20.35
N PRO A 200 -49.91 13.78 -19.47
CA PRO A 200 -49.69 13.96 -18.02
C PRO A 200 -48.84 12.87 -17.37
N TRP A 201 -49.03 11.60 -17.76
CA TRP A 201 -48.26 10.48 -17.18
C TRP A 201 -46.77 10.57 -17.54
N LEU A 202 -46.45 10.98 -18.77
CA LEU A 202 -45.08 11.16 -19.24
C LEU A 202 -44.41 12.33 -18.51
N GLY A 203 -45.15 13.42 -18.31
CA GLY A 203 -44.71 14.56 -17.51
C GLY A 203 -44.37 14.16 -16.07
N ALA A 204 -45.24 13.38 -15.43
CA ALA A 204 -45.00 12.88 -14.07
C ALA A 204 -43.74 12.00 -13.98
N VAL A 205 -43.52 11.09 -14.93
CA VAL A 205 -42.32 10.24 -14.98
C VAL A 205 -41.06 11.07 -15.18
N LEU A 206 -41.07 12.04 -16.10
CA LEU A 206 -39.92 12.89 -16.37
C LEU A 206 -39.61 13.82 -15.19
N THR A 207 -40.62 14.40 -14.55
CA THR A 207 -40.45 15.16 -13.30
C THR A 207 -39.79 14.29 -12.22
N PHE A 208 -40.30 13.07 -12.00
CA PHE A 208 -39.74 12.16 -11.01
C PHE A 208 -38.27 11.84 -11.30
N LEU A 209 -37.93 11.49 -12.55
CA LEU A 209 -36.55 11.18 -12.95
C LEU A 209 -35.62 12.38 -12.79
N THR A 210 -36.02 13.57 -13.24
CA THR A 210 -35.19 14.77 -13.15
C THR A 210 -34.96 15.20 -11.70
N VAL A 211 -36.01 15.25 -10.87
CA VAL A 211 -35.87 15.62 -9.45
C VAL A 211 -35.04 14.59 -8.71
N THR A 212 -35.29 13.28 -8.93
CA THR A 212 -34.53 12.20 -8.29
C THR A 212 -33.05 12.25 -8.68
N CYS A 213 -32.72 12.54 -9.94
CA CYS A 213 -31.34 12.66 -10.39
C CYS A 213 -30.61 13.82 -9.69
N LEU A 214 -31.23 15.01 -9.63
CA LEU A 214 -30.64 16.19 -9.00
C LEU A 214 -30.50 16.03 -7.48
N HIS A 215 -31.52 15.50 -6.81
CA HIS A 215 -31.45 15.22 -5.37
C HIS A 215 -30.45 14.09 -5.06
N GLY A 216 -30.41 13.04 -5.87
CA GLY A 216 -29.44 11.96 -5.73
C GLY A 216 -28.01 12.46 -5.82
N LEU A 217 -27.71 13.34 -6.78
CA LEU A 217 -26.38 13.96 -6.89
C LEU A 217 -26.03 14.83 -5.68
N HIS A 218 -27.00 15.58 -5.14
CA HIS A 218 -26.81 16.38 -3.92
C HIS A 218 -26.51 15.50 -2.70
N GLU A 219 -27.25 14.40 -2.53
CA GLU A 219 -27.04 13.45 -1.44
C GLU A 219 -25.68 12.75 -1.55
N VAL A 220 -25.25 12.34 -2.75
CA VAL A 220 -23.91 11.77 -2.97
C VAL A 220 -22.82 12.79 -2.61
N ALA A 221 -22.96 14.06 -3.01
CA ALA A 221 -22.01 15.10 -2.64
C ALA A 221 -21.93 15.30 -1.12
N ARG A 222 -23.09 15.25 -0.43
CA ARG A 222 -23.18 15.33 1.04
C ARG A 222 -22.55 14.12 1.74
N GLU A 223 -22.68 12.93 1.17
CA GLU A 223 -22.03 11.72 1.67
C GLU A 223 -20.49 11.81 1.55
N LEU A 224 -20.00 12.27 0.40
CA LEU A 224 -18.56 12.41 0.12
C LEU A 224 -17.87 13.51 0.94
N GLU A 225 -18.60 14.51 1.42
CA GLU A 225 -18.05 15.56 2.29
C GLU A 225 -17.52 15.00 3.62
N ASN A 226 -18.16 13.97 4.17
CA ASN A 226 -17.81 13.38 5.47
C ASN A 226 -17.38 11.90 5.31
N PRO A 227 -16.17 11.63 4.79
CA PRO A 227 -15.74 10.27 4.41
C PRO A 227 -15.56 9.30 5.59
N PHE A 228 -15.58 9.79 6.84
CA PHE A 228 -15.38 8.95 8.03
C PHE A 228 -16.69 8.65 8.80
N ARG A 229 -17.84 9.17 8.34
CA ARG A 229 -19.11 9.11 9.09
C ARG A 229 -20.22 8.32 8.40
N ASN A 230 -20.20 8.26 7.07
CA ASN A 230 -21.35 7.87 6.26
C ASN A 230 -21.31 6.40 5.84
N VAL A 231 -21.57 5.52 6.81
CA VAL A 231 -21.76 4.08 6.60
C VAL A 231 -22.88 3.82 5.56
N PRO A 232 -22.68 2.93 4.56
CA PRO A 232 -21.55 2.00 4.38
C PRO A 232 -20.41 2.54 3.50
N ASN A 233 -20.54 3.76 2.98
CA ASN A 233 -19.58 4.38 2.05
C ASN A 233 -18.45 5.13 2.79
N ASP A 234 -18.27 4.88 4.09
CA ASP A 234 -17.18 5.45 4.85
C ASP A 234 -15.86 4.72 4.57
N VAL A 235 -14.74 5.41 4.81
CA VAL A 235 -13.42 4.82 4.67
C VAL A 235 -13.29 3.67 5.69
N PRO A 236 -12.92 2.44 5.26
CA PRO A 236 -12.88 1.27 6.13
C PRO A 236 -11.66 1.27 7.04
N LEU A 237 -11.62 2.20 8.00
CA LEU A 237 -10.50 2.41 8.92
C LEU A 237 -10.13 1.13 9.69
N LEU A 238 -11.13 0.36 10.12
CA LEU A 238 -10.90 -0.87 10.86
C LEU A 238 -10.17 -1.92 10.01
N THR A 239 -10.57 -2.07 8.74
CA THR A 239 -9.95 -2.99 7.79
C THR A 239 -8.54 -2.54 7.43
N LEU A 240 -8.34 -1.23 7.22
CA LEU A 240 -7.02 -0.66 6.96
C LEU A 240 -6.06 -0.86 8.15
N LEU A 241 -6.53 -0.70 9.38
CA LEU A 241 -5.75 -0.97 10.58
C LEU A 241 -5.39 -2.45 10.71
N ALA A 242 -6.34 -3.35 10.45
CA ALA A 242 -6.09 -4.78 10.47
C ALA A 242 -5.01 -5.14 9.44
N MET A 243 -5.10 -4.63 8.21
CA MET A 243 -4.08 -4.84 7.17
C MET A 243 -2.70 -4.32 7.60
N PHE A 244 -2.67 -3.17 8.27
CA PHE A 244 -1.44 -2.61 8.82
C PHE A 244 -0.85 -3.50 9.93
N ASN A 245 -1.67 -3.96 10.87
CA ASN A 245 -1.25 -4.86 11.94
C ASN A 245 -0.74 -6.20 11.39
N GLU A 246 -1.41 -6.77 10.39
CA GLU A 246 -0.93 -7.98 9.71
C GLU A 246 0.41 -7.75 9.01
N SER A 247 0.63 -6.58 8.41
CA SER A 247 1.93 -6.22 7.83
C SER A 247 3.02 -6.15 8.89
N LEU A 248 2.73 -5.56 10.06
CA LEU A 248 3.66 -5.52 11.19
C LEU A 248 3.98 -6.92 11.74
N ILE A 249 2.99 -7.80 11.79
CA ILE A 249 3.20 -9.18 12.26
C ILE A 249 3.93 -10.02 11.23
N THR A 250 3.63 -9.83 9.95
CA THR A 250 4.34 -10.48 8.85
C THR A 250 5.82 -10.09 8.85
N MET A 251 6.18 -8.86 9.26
CA MET A 251 7.58 -8.49 9.46
C MET A 251 8.32 -9.43 10.44
N TYR A 252 7.61 -10.05 11.40
CA TYR A 252 8.18 -11.06 12.29
C TYR A 252 8.47 -12.41 11.63
N SER A 253 7.89 -12.71 10.47
CA SER A 253 8.17 -13.98 9.78
C SER A 253 9.63 -14.08 9.30
N GLY A 254 10.40 -12.99 9.40
CA GLY A 254 11.85 -13.00 9.30
C GLY A 254 12.34 -12.96 7.86
N TYR A 255 13.40 -13.73 7.58
CA TYR A 255 14.05 -13.77 6.28
C TYR A 255 13.24 -14.53 5.24
N HIS A 256 13.50 -14.24 3.96
CA HIS A 256 12.99 -15.04 2.86
C HIS A 256 13.29 -16.52 3.13
N PRO A 257 12.30 -17.43 3.05
CA PRO A 257 12.52 -18.85 3.34
C PRO A 257 13.60 -19.46 2.42
N ASP A 258 13.75 -18.95 1.20
CA ASP A 258 14.81 -19.35 0.27
C ASP A 258 16.04 -18.42 0.32
N HIS A 259 16.38 -17.84 1.48
CA HIS A 259 17.68 -17.18 1.67
C HIS A 259 18.87 -18.17 1.61
N PHE A 260 18.62 -19.42 1.24
CA PHE A 260 19.56 -20.51 0.97
C PHE A 260 19.92 -20.61 -0.52
N TRP A 261 20.30 -19.50 -1.16
CA TRP A 261 21.24 -19.64 -2.28
C TRP A 261 22.61 -19.97 -1.67
N ASP A 262 22.76 -21.19 -1.14
CA ASP A 262 24.07 -21.78 -0.91
C ASP A 262 24.71 -21.89 -2.29
N GLY A 263 25.57 -20.93 -2.62
CA GLY A 263 26.29 -20.86 -3.90
C GLY A 263 26.78 -22.23 -4.39
N PRO A 264 27.40 -23.06 -3.54
CA PRO A 264 27.86 -24.40 -3.92
C PRO A 264 26.71 -25.35 -4.32
N VAL A 265 25.59 -25.34 -3.58
CA VAL A 265 24.45 -26.25 -3.83
C VAL A 265 23.74 -25.88 -5.13
N TYR A 266 23.62 -24.58 -5.42
CA TYR A 266 23.06 -24.10 -6.68
C TYR A 266 24.01 -24.32 -7.86
N GLU A 267 25.32 -24.16 -7.67
CA GLU A 267 26.33 -24.48 -8.69
C GLU A 267 26.33 -25.98 -9.01
N GLU A 268 26.29 -26.86 -8.00
CA GLU A 268 26.20 -28.31 -8.18
C GLU A 268 24.90 -28.73 -8.87
N ARG A 269 23.77 -28.17 -8.44
CA ARG A 269 22.46 -28.44 -9.07
C ARG A 269 22.41 -27.93 -10.51
N GLY A 270 22.93 -26.72 -10.76
CA GLY A 270 23.04 -26.14 -12.09
C GLY A 270 23.98 -26.91 -13.01
N GLN A 271 25.11 -27.41 -12.51
CA GLN A 271 26.03 -28.27 -13.24
C GLN A 271 25.39 -29.64 -13.55
N ALA A 272 24.69 -30.25 -12.60
CA ALA A 272 23.98 -31.50 -12.80
C ALA A 272 22.86 -31.37 -13.83
N GLU A 273 22.07 -30.29 -13.77
CA GLU A 273 21.02 -30.00 -14.75
C GLU A 273 21.62 -29.70 -16.14
N TRP A 274 22.75 -28.99 -16.21
CA TRP A 274 23.49 -28.73 -17.45
C TRP A 274 24.06 -30.02 -18.07
N GLU A 275 24.66 -30.90 -17.29
CA GLU A 275 25.18 -32.19 -17.74
C GLU A 275 24.07 -33.13 -18.21
N GLN A 276 22.93 -33.15 -17.51
CA GLN A 276 21.74 -33.89 -17.95
C GLN A 276 21.19 -33.35 -19.27
N ALA A 277 21.11 -32.03 -19.43
CA ALA A 277 20.68 -31.40 -20.69
C ALA A 277 21.67 -31.69 -21.84
N LYS A 278 22.98 -31.71 -21.56
CA LYS A 278 24.02 -32.07 -22.52
C LYS A 278 23.94 -33.53 -22.92
N ALA A 279 23.78 -34.44 -21.94
CA ALA A 279 23.59 -35.87 -22.18
C ALA A 279 22.29 -36.15 -22.95
N ALA A 280 21.19 -35.43 -22.66
CA ALA A 280 19.94 -35.54 -23.41
C ALA A 280 20.09 -35.09 -24.86
N LYS A 281 20.80 -33.97 -25.12
CA LYS A 281 21.12 -33.51 -26.48
C LYS A 281 22.05 -34.48 -27.22
N THR A 282 23.04 -35.06 -26.54
CA THR A 282 23.92 -36.08 -27.13
C THR A 282 23.15 -37.35 -27.45
N ARG A 283 22.22 -37.78 -26.59
CA ARG A 283 21.34 -38.93 -26.85
C ARG A 283 20.44 -38.69 -28.06
N LEU A 284 19.87 -37.48 -28.17
CA LEU A 284 19.04 -37.07 -29.31
C LEU A 284 19.82 -37.03 -30.63
N ASN A 285 21.10 -36.64 -30.60
CA ASN A 285 21.97 -36.67 -31.78
C ASN A 285 22.48 -38.08 -32.14
N SER A 286 22.57 -39.00 -31.17
CA SER A 286 23.05 -40.37 -31.40
C SER A 286 21.97 -41.34 -31.89
N ASN A 287 20.70 -41.05 -31.62
CA ASN A 287 19.55 -41.80 -32.11
C ASN A 287 18.51 -40.81 -32.64
N PRO A 288 18.41 -40.62 -33.97
CA PRO A 288 17.27 -39.92 -34.53
C PRO A 288 16.05 -40.85 -34.40
N VAL A 289 15.39 -40.81 -33.26
CA VAL A 289 14.10 -41.48 -33.06
C VAL A 289 13.07 -40.66 -33.84
N GLU A 290 12.53 -41.23 -34.92
CA GLU A 290 11.31 -40.73 -35.57
C GLU A 290 10.21 -40.63 -34.51
N LEU A 291 9.82 -39.41 -34.17
CA LEU A 291 8.67 -39.11 -33.34
C LEU A 291 7.39 -39.42 -34.14
N TYR A 292 6.89 -40.64 -34.00
CA TYR A 292 5.50 -40.95 -34.36
C TYR A 292 4.60 -40.34 -33.29
N PHE A 293 3.81 -39.35 -33.69
CA PHE A 293 2.70 -38.84 -32.89
C PHE A 293 1.51 -39.79 -33.06
N GLU A 294 1.12 -40.50 -32.01
CA GLU A 294 -0.16 -41.19 -31.95
C GLU A 294 -1.26 -40.16 -31.64
N ASP A 295 -2.16 -39.95 -32.61
CA ASP A 295 -3.40 -39.20 -32.45
C ASP A 295 -4.40 -40.05 -31.65
N GLU A 296 -4.47 -39.84 -30.34
CA GLU A 296 -5.59 -40.29 -29.51
C GLU A 296 -6.64 -39.17 -29.43
N GLY A 297 -7.76 -39.39 -30.12
CA GLY A 297 -8.85 -38.44 -30.28
C GLY A 297 -9.57 -38.10 -28.97
N ILE A 298 -9.62 -36.81 -28.67
CA ILE A 298 -10.56 -36.23 -27.71
C ILE A 298 -11.45 -35.23 -28.46
N SER A 299 -12.75 -35.34 -28.22
CA SER A 299 -13.84 -34.75 -28.99
C SER A 299 -13.78 -33.23 -29.15
N ASN A 300 -14.00 -32.79 -30.38
CA ASN A 300 -14.33 -31.41 -30.74
C ASN A 300 -15.64 -30.95 -30.08
N ASN A 301 -15.60 -29.86 -29.32
CA ASN A 301 -16.56 -28.79 -29.55
C ASN A 301 -15.99 -27.42 -29.16
N THR A 302 -16.06 -26.51 -30.13
CA THR A 302 -15.93 -25.05 -30.05
C THR A 302 -14.60 -24.47 -29.58
N VAL A 303 -13.78 -23.97 -30.51
CA VAL A 303 -13.56 -22.53 -30.76
C VAL A 303 -12.68 -22.30 -32.01
N GLY A 304 -13.20 -21.43 -32.88
CA GLY A 304 -12.58 -20.61 -33.93
C GLY A 304 -11.12 -20.79 -34.39
N ASN A 305 -11.00 -20.95 -35.71
CA ASN A 305 -9.84 -20.67 -36.56
C ASN A 305 -8.95 -19.51 -36.09
N VAL A 306 -7.65 -19.77 -35.94
CA VAL A 306 -6.58 -18.81 -36.25
C VAL A 306 -5.46 -19.53 -36.99
N SER A 307 -5.15 -19.03 -38.19
CA SER A 307 -4.12 -19.49 -39.12
C SER A 307 -2.70 -19.35 -38.58
N LYS A 308 -1.85 -20.37 -38.80
CA LYS A 308 -0.37 -20.35 -38.61
C LYS A 308 0.29 -19.25 -39.46
N PRO A 309 1.32 -18.53 -38.94
CA PRO A 309 2.31 -17.86 -39.78
C PRO A 309 3.53 -18.76 -40.05
N GLN A 310 4.05 -18.65 -41.28
CA GLN A 310 5.25 -19.30 -41.81
C GLN A 310 6.54 -18.57 -41.40
N SER A 311 7.65 -19.33 -41.47
CA SER A 311 9.08 -18.93 -41.58
C SER A 311 9.84 -18.56 -40.28
N VAL A 312 10.72 -19.47 -39.85
CA VAL A 312 11.70 -19.29 -38.76
C VAL A 312 13.15 -19.14 -39.29
N ASP A 313 13.41 -19.40 -40.57
CA ASP A 313 14.78 -19.43 -41.11
C ASP A 313 15.39 -18.06 -41.46
N ALA A 314 14.61 -16.99 -41.57
CA ALA A 314 15.14 -15.67 -41.93
C ALA A 314 15.82 -14.94 -40.75
N GLY A 315 15.48 -15.27 -39.49
CA GLY A 315 15.98 -14.56 -38.31
C GLY A 315 17.40 -14.95 -37.91
N LYS A 316 17.85 -16.17 -38.21
CA LYS A 316 19.15 -16.69 -37.77
C LYS A 316 20.31 -16.08 -38.57
N ALA A 317 20.13 -15.91 -39.88
CA ALA A 317 21.13 -15.31 -40.76
C ALA A 317 21.40 -13.82 -40.45
N VAL A 318 20.38 -13.09 -39.98
CA VAL A 318 20.51 -11.67 -39.61
C VAL A 318 21.33 -11.50 -38.33
N VAL A 319 21.15 -12.40 -37.35
CA VAL A 319 21.88 -12.37 -36.08
C VAL A 319 23.36 -12.72 -36.29
N ASP A 320 23.67 -13.72 -37.12
CA ASP A 320 25.06 -14.11 -37.37
C ASP A 320 25.84 -13.03 -38.15
N SER A 321 25.19 -12.28 -39.04
CA SER A 321 25.79 -11.14 -39.74
C SER A 321 26.14 -9.99 -38.79
N ALA A 322 25.24 -9.66 -37.86
CA ALA A 322 25.47 -8.58 -36.88
C ALA A 322 26.59 -8.91 -35.90
N VAL A 323 26.74 -10.20 -35.53
CA VAL A 323 27.82 -10.66 -34.65
C VAL A 323 29.18 -10.58 -35.36
N ALA A 324 29.23 -10.87 -36.67
CA ALA A 324 30.47 -10.76 -37.45
C ALA A 324 30.96 -9.31 -37.59
N GLU A 325 30.05 -8.35 -37.80
CA GLU A 325 30.39 -6.92 -37.87
C GLU A 325 30.95 -6.39 -36.54
N LEU A 326 30.36 -6.80 -35.41
CA LEU A 326 30.84 -6.43 -34.08
C LEU A 326 32.25 -6.98 -33.81
N GLN A 327 32.54 -8.22 -34.24
CA GLN A 327 33.87 -8.81 -34.10
C GLN A 327 34.93 -8.06 -34.91
N GLU A 328 34.60 -7.62 -36.13
CA GLU A 328 35.52 -6.83 -36.97
C GLU A 328 35.81 -5.45 -36.35
N MET A 329 34.79 -4.82 -35.77
CA MET A 329 34.93 -3.51 -35.14
C MET A 329 35.77 -3.57 -33.85
N ILE A 330 35.63 -4.63 -33.05
CA ILE A 330 36.48 -4.88 -31.88
C ILE A 330 37.95 -5.06 -32.30
N LYS A 331 38.19 -5.80 -33.39
CA LYS A 331 39.54 -6.01 -33.91
C LYS A 331 40.20 -4.71 -34.35
N LYS A 332 39.48 -3.86 -35.11
CA LYS A 332 39.97 -2.52 -35.50
C LYS A 332 40.31 -1.64 -34.30
N GLN A 333 39.48 -1.66 -33.25
CA GLN A 333 39.77 -0.90 -32.03
C GLN A 333 41.00 -1.42 -31.29
N SER A 334 41.21 -2.75 -31.25
CA SER A 334 42.41 -3.33 -30.64
C SER A 334 43.70 -2.93 -31.37
N GLU A 335 43.69 -2.90 -32.70
CA GLU A 335 44.83 -2.49 -33.52
C GLU A 335 45.15 -0.99 -33.33
N GLU A 336 44.14 -0.13 -33.22
CA GLU A 336 44.34 1.30 -32.98
C GLU A 336 44.87 1.57 -31.56
N ILE A 337 44.40 0.83 -30.56
CA ILE A 337 44.93 0.90 -29.19
C ILE A 337 46.41 0.49 -29.17
N GLU A 338 46.80 -0.53 -29.92
CA GLU A 338 48.19 -0.99 -29.99
C GLU A 338 49.09 0.01 -30.72
N ARG A 339 48.58 0.67 -31.77
CA ARG A 339 49.26 1.79 -32.44
C ARG A 339 49.48 2.98 -31.51
N LEU A 340 48.45 3.37 -30.75
CA LEU A 340 48.55 4.46 -29.77
C LEU A 340 49.53 4.12 -28.66
N ARG A 341 49.59 2.85 -28.24
CA ARG A 341 50.56 2.37 -27.26
C ARG A 341 52.00 2.52 -27.74
N GLN A 342 52.28 2.23 -29.02
CA GLN A 342 53.60 2.42 -29.63
C GLN A 342 54.01 3.90 -29.74
N LEU A 343 53.05 4.83 -29.79
CA LEU A 343 53.31 6.28 -29.80
C LEU A 343 53.60 6.84 -28.39
N VAL A 344 53.17 6.14 -27.34
CA VAL A 344 53.31 6.59 -25.94
C VAL A 344 54.56 6.02 -25.26
N GLU A 345 55.15 4.94 -25.78
CA GLU A 345 56.43 4.42 -25.25
C GLU A 345 57.61 5.34 -25.65
N PRO A 346 58.34 5.95 -24.69
CA PRO A 346 59.44 6.85 -25.00
C PRO A 346 60.67 6.10 -25.53
N GLN A 347 61.25 6.57 -26.63
CA GLN A 347 62.56 6.12 -27.10
C GLN A 347 63.63 6.52 -26.07
N ASN A 348 64.15 5.54 -25.32
CA ASN A 348 65.36 5.71 -24.53
C ASN A 348 66.60 5.39 -25.37
N GLY A 349 67.45 6.40 -25.58
CA GLY A 349 68.84 6.25 -26.03
C GLY A 349 69.52 7.62 -26.19
N PRO A 350 70.83 7.70 -25.96
CA PRO A 350 71.46 8.10 -24.70
C PRO A 350 72.00 9.53 -24.76
N ASP A 351 72.06 10.25 -23.62
CA ASP A 351 73.13 11.23 -23.29
C ASP A 351 72.90 11.87 -21.89
N THR A 352 73.83 11.58 -20.98
CA THR A 352 74.50 12.44 -19.95
C THR A 352 73.74 13.67 -19.39
N VAL A 353 73.56 13.97 -18.09
CA VAL A 353 74.48 14.22 -16.93
C VAL A 353 73.60 14.50 -15.66
N PRO A 354 74.03 14.25 -14.40
CA PRO A 354 73.17 14.24 -13.21
C PRO A 354 73.21 15.55 -12.38
N LEU A 355 72.18 15.82 -11.55
CA LEU A 355 72.21 16.87 -10.53
C LEU A 355 71.45 16.49 -9.23
N ALA A 356 72.28 16.13 -8.24
CA ALA A 356 72.30 16.51 -6.82
C ALA A 356 71.09 16.37 -5.87
N ASP A 357 71.42 15.68 -4.78
CA ASP A 357 70.80 15.58 -3.44
C ASP A 357 70.20 16.86 -2.85
N ASN A 358 69.11 16.71 -2.09
CA ASN A 358 68.96 17.43 -0.82
C ASN A 358 68.00 16.72 0.15
N LYS A 359 68.55 16.31 1.29
CA LYS A 359 67.87 15.80 2.48
C LYS A 359 67.66 16.98 3.45
N PRO A 360 66.62 16.98 4.30
CA PRO A 360 66.78 17.60 5.60
C PRO A 360 66.48 16.61 6.74
N SER A 361 67.46 16.52 7.63
CA SER A 361 67.42 15.95 8.98
C SER A 361 66.71 16.90 9.95
N VAL A 362 65.86 16.35 10.83
CA VAL A 362 65.43 17.03 12.06
C VAL A 362 65.71 16.09 13.22
N GLU A 363 66.62 16.54 14.09
CA GLU A 363 67.04 15.92 15.35
C GLU A 363 65.97 16.10 16.43
N GLY A 364 65.98 15.18 17.39
CA GLY A 364 65.17 15.25 18.59
C GLY A 364 65.77 16.13 19.69
N SER A 365 64.90 16.52 20.62
CA SER A 365 65.17 16.74 22.04
C SER A 365 63.88 16.53 22.81
#